data_AF-A0A966WNK6-F1
#
_entry.id   AF-A0A966WNK6-F1
#
_cell.length_a   1.000
_cell.length_b   1.000
_cell.length_c   1.000
_cell.angle_alpha   90.00
_cell.angle_beta   90.00
_cell.angle_gamma   90.00
#
_symmetry.space_group_name_H-M   'P 1'
#
loop_
_entity.id
_entity.type
_entity.pdbx_description
1 polymer ?
#
loop_
_entity_poly.entity_id
_entity_poly.type
_entity_poly.pdbx_seq_one_letter_code
_entity_poly.pdbx_strand_id
1 'polypeptide(L)'
;REAGWDVASDSSYGFAGPRGMEPAVVLALHDAFKAALHDPAHLAVLRRFDFQLRYLDSDGYANFAAVANQEEIATVTEMGLRLGG
;
A
#
# COMPACT_ATOMS: atom_id res chain seq x y z
N ARG A 1 -11.96 9.48 -25.34
CA ARG A 1 -12.85 8.61 -24.53
C ARG A 1 -12.70 7.22 -25.11
N GLU A 2 -11.70 6.48 -24.63
CA GLU A 2 -11.25 5.22 -25.23
C GLU A 2 -11.14 4.19 -24.10
N ALA A 3 -11.84 3.07 -24.29
CA ALA A 3 -12.10 1.99 -23.33
C ALA A 3 -12.73 2.44 -22.00
N GLY A 4 -14.04 2.19 -21.81
CA GLY A 4 -14.81 2.52 -20.60
C GLY A 4 -14.47 1.70 -19.35
N TRP A 5 -13.19 1.52 -19.07
CA TRP A 5 -12.68 0.90 -17.85
C TRP A 5 -11.67 1.86 -17.22
N ASP A 6 -12.01 2.39 -16.05
CA ASP A 6 -11.11 3.26 -15.27
C ASP A 6 -10.08 2.40 -14.54
N VAL A 7 -9.24 1.68 -15.30
CA VAL A 7 -8.14 0.90 -14.72
C VAL A 7 -6.96 1.85 -14.53
N ALA A 8 -7.02 2.65 -13.47
CA ALA A 8 -5.85 3.30 -12.92
C ALA A 8 -5.00 2.24 -12.22
N SER A 9 -3.96 1.72 -12.88
CA SER A 9 -2.96 0.89 -12.23
C SER A 9 -2.06 1.80 -11.38
N ASP A 10 -2.48 2.05 -10.14
CA ASP A 10 -1.66 2.77 -9.16
C ASP A 10 -0.58 1.83 -8.63
N SER A 11 0.69 2.13 -8.93
CA SER A 11 1.84 1.41 -8.40
C SER A 11 2.08 1.81 -6.94
N SER A 12 1.15 1.42 -6.07
CA SER A 12 1.24 1.69 -4.64
C SER A 12 2.27 0.78 -3.97
N TYR A 13 2.94 1.31 -2.95
CA TYR A 13 3.87 0.57 -2.11
C TYR A 13 3.57 0.89 -0.63
N GLY A 14 4.05 0.03 0.27
CA GLY A 14 3.96 0.27 1.70
C GLY A 14 4.95 -0.57 2.49
N PHE A 15 4.99 -0.33 3.80
CA PHE A 15 5.95 -0.96 4.71
C PHE A 15 5.21 -1.80 5.75
N ALA A 16 5.69 -3.02 5.97
CA ALA A 16 5.21 -3.92 7.01
C ALA A 16 6.37 -4.41 7.86
N GLY A 17 6.13 -4.53 9.17
CA GLY A 17 7.09 -5.07 10.13
C GLY A 17 6.78 -6.52 10.51
N PRO A 18 7.71 -7.24 11.18
CA PRO A 18 7.45 -8.57 11.71
C PRO A 18 6.25 -8.64 12.66
N ARG A 19 5.62 -9.81 12.74
CA ARG A 19 4.53 -10.07 13.69
C ARG A 19 5.05 -9.91 15.13
N GLY A 20 4.30 -9.17 15.95
CA GLY A 20 4.59 -9.02 17.39
C GLY A 20 5.66 -7.97 17.71
N MET A 21 5.94 -7.05 16.78
CA MET A 21 6.75 -5.87 17.10
C MET A 21 6.20 -5.12 18.30
N GLU A 22 7.12 -4.57 19.10
CA GLU A 22 6.77 -3.76 20.26
C GLU A 22 6.04 -2.47 19.80
N PRO A 23 4.91 -2.10 20.44
CA PRO A 23 4.08 -0.97 19.99
C PRO A 23 4.81 0.36 19.88
N ALA A 24 5.72 0.70 20.80
CA ALA A 24 6.48 1.94 20.72
C ALA A 24 7.47 1.95 19.54
N VAL A 25 8.05 0.80 19.17
CA VAL A 25 8.85 0.67 17.94
C VAL A 25 7.99 0.86 16.70
N VAL A 26 6.79 0.28 16.67
CA VAL A 26 5.85 0.47 15.55
C VAL A 26 5.50 1.96 15.40
N LEU A 27 5.19 2.64 16.50
CA LEU A 27 4.88 4.07 16.50
C LEU A 27 6.06 4.92 16.03
N ALA A 28 7.27 4.65 16.52
CA ALA A 28 8.46 5.40 16.12
C ALA A 28 8.74 5.27 14.61
N LEU A 29 8.60 4.07 14.05
CA LEU A 29 8.73 3.85 12.62
C LEU A 29 7.61 4.53 11.83
N HIS A 30 6.36 4.42 12.31
CA HIS A 30 5.21 5.09 11.70
C HIS A 30 5.45 6.59 11.56
N ASP A 31 5.82 7.27 12.66
CA ASP A 31 6.04 8.71 12.68
C ASP A 31 7.21 9.12 11.77
N ALA A 32 8.31 8.35 11.77
CA ALA A 32 9.46 8.60 10.91
C ALA A 32 9.09 8.50 9.42
N PHE A 33 8.38 7.43 9.02
CA PHE A 33 7.95 7.27 7.63
C PHE A 33 6.90 8.31 7.23
N LYS A 34 5.96 8.64 8.12
CA LYS A 34 5.00 9.72 7.88
C LYS A 34 5.70 11.04 7.62
N ALA A 35 6.72 11.39 8.40
CA ALA A 35 7.50 12.59 8.16
C ALA A 35 8.22 12.54 6.81
N ALA A 36 8.87 11.42 6.49
CA ALA A 36 9.58 11.24 5.22
C ALA A 36 8.65 11.32 3.99
N LEU A 37 7.42 10.80 4.10
CA LEU A 37 6.42 10.89 3.04
C LEU A 37 6.06 12.33 2.67
N HIS A 38 6.12 13.25 3.63
CA HIS A 38 5.82 14.66 3.43
C HIS A 38 7.08 15.52 3.19
N ASP A 39 8.26 14.89 3.11
CA ASP A 39 9.50 15.60 2.81
C ASP A 39 9.45 16.20 1.40
N PRO A 40 9.86 17.47 1.20
CA PRO A 40 9.83 18.10 -0.12
C PRO A 40 10.63 17.37 -1.20
N ALA A 41 11.75 16.71 -0.84
CA ALA A 41 12.54 15.93 -1.78
C ALA A 41 11.79 14.66 -2.20
N HIS A 42 11.10 13.99 -1.28
CA HIS A 42 10.23 12.86 -1.61
C HIS A 42 9.08 13.30 -2.53
N LEU A 43 8.38 14.39 -2.18
CA LEU A 43 7.29 14.92 -3.01
C LEU A 43 7.76 15.35 -4.41
N ALA A 44 8.99 15.84 -4.54
CA ALA A 44 9.58 16.16 -5.84
C ALA A 44 9.81 14.89 -6.69
N VAL A 45 10.23 13.79 -6.07
CA VAL A 45 10.36 12.49 -6.75
C VAL A 45 8.99 11.98 -7.19
N LEU A 46 7.97 12.01 -6.32
CA LEU A 46 6.62 11.60 -6.70
C LEU A 46 6.09 12.37 -7.91
N ARG A 47 6.22 13.71 -7.89
CA ARG A 47 5.82 14.56 -9.03
C ARG A 47 6.60 14.24 -10.30
N ARG A 48 7.89 13.92 -10.19
CA ARG A 48 8.73 13.60 -11.36
C ARG A 48 8.29 12.32 -12.06
N PHE A 49 7.73 11.37 -11.32
CA PHE A 49 7.27 10.07 -11.84
C PHE A 49 5.75 9.97 -11.93
N ASP A 50 5.03 11.10 -11.84
CA ASP A 50 3.56 11.18 -11.84
C ASP A 50 2.87 10.29 -10.77
N PHE A 51 3.59 10.00 -9.69
CA PHE A 51 3.05 9.28 -8.54
C PHE A 51 2.29 10.24 -7.62
N GLN A 52 1.26 9.72 -6.96
CA GLN A 52 0.50 10.44 -5.95
C GLN A 52 0.91 10.01 -4.55
N LEU A 53 0.89 10.94 -3.60
CA LEU A 53 1.07 10.59 -2.20
C LEU A 53 -0.17 9.84 -1.70
N ARG A 54 -0.01 8.56 -1.36
CA ARG A 54 -1.05 7.72 -0.76
C ARG A 54 -0.62 7.33 0.65
N TYR A 55 -1.03 8.12 1.64
CA TYR A 55 -0.75 7.84 3.05
C TYR A 55 -1.92 7.10 3.71
N LEU A 56 -1.59 6.05 4.45
CA LEU A 56 -2.47 5.38 5.41
C LEU A 56 -1.73 5.30 6.74
N ASP A 57 -2.45 5.43 7.85
CA ASP A 57 -1.90 5.12 9.16
C ASP A 57 -1.76 3.60 9.34
N SER A 58 -1.14 3.17 10.45
CA SER A 58 -0.85 1.76 10.69
C SER A 58 -2.12 0.88 10.67
N ASP A 59 -3.20 1.34 11.29
CA ASP A 59 -4.47 0.59 11.34
C ASP A 59 -5.17 0.58 9.99
N GLY A 60 -5.21 1.73 9.30
CA GLY A 60 -5.77 1.85 7.96
C GLY A 60 -5.03 0.99 6.94
N TYR A 61 -3.69 0.93 7.04
CA TYR A 61 -2.87 0.08 6.17
C TYR A 61 -3.09 -1.42 6.47
N ALA A 62 -3.20 -1.80 7.75
CA ALA A 62 -3.51 -3.18 8.13
C ALA A 62 -4.88 -3.63 7.60
N ASN A 63 -5.89 -2.76 7.69
CA ASN A 63 -7.22 -3.03 7.14
C ASN A 63 -7.19 -3.12 5.62
N PHE A 64 -6.52 -2.18 4.94
CA PHE A 64 -6.35 -2.21 3.49
C PHE A 64 -5.70 -3.52 3.02
N ALA A 65 -4.61 -3.94 3.66
CA ALA A 65 -3.90 -5.17 3.32
C ALA A 65 -4.78 -6.42 3.52
N ALA A 66 -5.58 -6.45 4.59
CA ALA A 66 -6.51 -7.55 4.86
C ALA A 66 -7.59 -7.65 3.78
N VAL A 67 -8.20 -6.53 3.39
CA VAL A 67 -9.22 -6.47 2.33
C VAL A 67 -8.62 -6.85 0.97
N ALA A 68 -7.50 -6.24 0.58
CA ALA A 68 -6.85 -6.51 -0.69
C ALA A 68 -6.47 -8.00 -0.84
N ASN A 69 -5.94 -8.62 0.22
CA ASN A 69 -5.62 -10.04 0.21
C ASN A 69 -6.88 -10.92 0.05
N GLN A 70 -8.00 -10.55 0.67
CA GLN A 70 -9.27 -11.26 0.50
C GLN A 70 -9.79 -11.16 -0.95
N GLU A 71 -9.71 -9.97 -1.56
CA GLU A 71 -10.10 -9.74 -2.95
C GLU A 71 -9.20 -10.50 -3.93
N GLU A 72 -7.90 -10.54 -3.67
CA GLU A 72 -6.94 -11.32 -4.48
C GLU A 72 -7.22 -12.81 -4.38
N ILE A 73 -7.46 -13.35 -3.18
CA ILE A 73 -7.85 -14.76 -2.99
C ILE A 73 -9.14 -15.08 -3.75
N ALA A 74 -10.16 -14.22 -3.67
CA ALA A 74 -11.43 -14.43 -4.36
C ALA A 74 -11.24 -14.47 -5.89
N THR A 75 -10.49 -13.50 -6.41
CA THR A 75 -10.17 -13.39 -7.85
C THR A 75 -9.40 -14.61 -8.35
N VAL A 76 -8.36 -15.02 -7.63
CA VAL A 76 -7.53 -16.19 -7.97
C VAL A 76 -8.38 -17.48 -7.95
N THR A 77 -9.26 -17.61 -6.96
CA THR A 77 -10.18 -18.75 -6.83
C THR A 77 -11.18 -18.81 -7.99
N GLU A 78 -11.78 -17.66 -8.37
CA GLU A 78 -12.73 -17.57 -9.49
C GLU A 78 -12.06 -17.93 -10.83
N MET A 79 -10.81 -17.51 -11.03
CA MET A 79 -10.04 -17.82 -12.24
C MET A 79 -9.50 -19.27 -12.27
N GLY A 80 -9.75 -20.08 -11.23
CA GLY A 80 -9.24 -21.45 -11.13
C GLY A 80 -7.72 -21.55 -11.01
N LEU A 81 -7.05 -20.44 -10.69
CA LEU A 81 -5.62 -20.37 -10.48
C LEU A 81 -5.30 -20.86 -9.06
N ARG A 82 -4.18 -21.57 -8.88
CA ARG A 82 -3.71 -21.96 -7.55
C ARG A 82 -2.66 -20.97 -7.10
N LEU A 83 -2.85 -20.37 -5.92
CA LEU A 83 -1.75 -19.76 -5.18
C LEU A 83 -0.75 -20.88 -4.88
N GLY A 84 0.45 -20.77 -5.44
CA GLY A 84 1.47 -21.82 -5.38
C GLY A 84 1.75 -22.26 -3.94
N GLY A 85 1.84 -23.58 -3.74
CA GLY A 85 2.27 -24.23 -2.49
C GLY A 85 3.75 -24.57 -2.49
#